data_AF-A0A852UIW5-F1
#
_entry.id   AF-A0A852UIW5-F1
#
_cell.length_a   1.000
_cell.length_b   1.000
_cell.length_c   1.000
_cell.angle_alpha   90.00
_cell.angle_beta   90.00
_cell.angle_gamma   90.00
#
_symmetry.space_group_name_H-M   'P 1'
#
loop_
_entity.id
_entity.type
_entity.pdbx_description
1 polymer ?
#
loop_
_entity_poly.entity_id
_entity_poly.type
_entity_poly.pdbx_seq_one_letter_code
_entity_poly.pdbx_strand_id
1 'polypeptide(L)'
;MLFAVIALSVVLVVVLTAVFKVHPFLSLLLGAFFVGIASGMPLLAVVENVNDGFGGLMKGIGIVIVAGTIIGVILEKSGAAYRMAEVVLRLIGEKRPQLAMSIIG
;
A
#
# COMPACT_ATOMS: atom_id res chain seq x y z
N MET A 1 -13.78 -9.84 -23.25
CA MET A 1 -14.51 -10.00 -21.98
C MET A 1 -13.60 -9.76 -20.77
N LEU A 2 -12.47 -10.48 -20.63
CA LEU A 2 -11.51 -10.30 -19.53
C LEU A 2 -11.00 -8.86 -19.34
N PHE A 3 -10.62 -8.15 -20.41
CA PHE A 3 -10.19 -6.75 -20.32
C PHE A 3 -11.25 -5.82 -19.71
N ALA A 4 -12.53 -6.07 -19.98
CA ALA A 4 -13.63 -5.28 -19.41
C ALA A 4 -13.83 -5.57 -17.92
N VAL A 5 -13.69 -6.83 -17.50
CA VAL A 5 -13.75 -7.24 -16.08
C VAL A 5 -12.59 -6.64 -15.29
N ILE A 6 -11.39 -6.62 -15.87
CA ILE A 6 -10.21 -6.00 -15.26
C ILE A 6 -10.42 -4.48 -15.13
N ALA A 7 -10.86 -3.81 -16.20
CA ALA A 7 -11.14 -2.38 -16.16
C ALA A 7 -12.20 -2.03 -15.09
N LEU A 8 -13.27 -2.83 -14.99
CA LEU A 8 -14.30 -2.68 -13.98
C LEU A 8 -13.75 -2.90 -12.56
N SER A 9 -12.87 -3.88 -12.36
CA SER A 9 -12.22 -4.11 -11.06
C SER A 9 -11.32 -2.94 -10.65
N VAL A 10 -10.56 -2.36 -11.58
CA VAL A 10 -9.75 -1.16 -11.30
C VAL A 10 -10.63 0.00 -10.85
N VAL A 11 -11.73 0.26 -11.57
CA VAL A 11 -12.71 1.29 -11.17
C VAL A 11 -13.28 0.98 -9.79
N LEU A 12 -13.64 -0.28 -9.51
CA LEU A 12 -14.14 -0.70 -8.20
C LEU A 12 -13.12 -0.43 -7.09
N VAL A 13 -11.85 -0.79 -7.26
CA VAL A 13 -10.78 -0.54 -6.29
C VAL A 13 -10.57 0.96 -6.05
N VAL A 14 -10.57 1.77 -7.11
CA VAL A 14 -10.42 3.22 -6.99
C VAL A 14 -11.62 3.84 -6.27
N VAL A 15 -12.84 3.41 -6.57
CA VAL A 15 -14.04 3.91 -5.89
C VAL A 15 -14.06 3.49 -4.41
N LEU A 16 -13.69 2.24 -4.11
CA LEU A 16 -13.59 1.76 -2.72
C LEU A 16 -12.57 2.57 -1.91
N THR A 17 -11.42 2.88 -2.49
CA THR A 17 -10.36 3.63 -1.81
C THR A 17 -10.63 5.13 -1.73
N ALA A 18 -11.05 5.76 -2.83
CA ALA A 18 -11.21 7.21 -2.92
C ALA A 18 -12.56 7.70 -2.33
N VAL A 19 -13.65 6.97 -2.54
CA VAL A 19 -15.00 7.39 -2.14
C VAL A 19 -15.40 6.74 -0.82
N PHE A 20 -15.34 5.42 -0.74
CA PHE A 20 -15.73 4.68 0.46
C PHE A 20 -14.65 4.66 1.56
N LYS A 21 -13.45 5.18 1.27
CA LYS A 21 -12.31 5.24 2.19
C LYS A 21 -11.96 3.89 2.82
N VAL A 22 -12.19 2.80 2.08
CA VAL A 22 -11.81 1.45 2.49
C VAL A 22 -10.29 1.36 2.42
N HIS A 23 -9.69 0.66 3.39
CA HIS A 23 -8.24 0.46 3.41
C HIS A 23 -7.76 -0.14 2.07
N PRO A 24 -6.68 0.37 1.44
CA PRO A 24 -6.25 -0.06 0.11
C PRO A 24 -6.05 -1.57 0.00
N PHE A 25 -5.50 -2.20 1.04
CA PHE A 25 -5.33 -3.65 1.10
C PHE A 25 -6.65 -4.42 0.95
N LEU A 26 -7.70 -4.04 1.69
CA LEU A 26 -9.01 -4.70 1.60
C LEU A 26 -9.63 -4.47 0.21
N SER A 27 -9.46 -3.27 -0.33
CA SER A 27 -9.98 -2.92 -1.66
C SER A 27 -9.35 -3.79 -2.75
N LEU A 28 -8.03 -3.97 -2.71
CA LEU A 28 -7.30 -4.84 -3.63
C LEU A 28 -7.72 -6.31 -3.50
N LEU A 29 -7.90 -6.78 -2.27
CA LEU A 29 -8.32 -8.16 -1.99
C LEU A 29 -9.73 -8.43 -2.55
N LEU A 30 -10.68 -7.52 -2.29
CA LEU A 30 -12.03 -7.59 -2.88
C LEU A 30 -12.00 -7.50 -4.41
N GLY A 31 -11.16 -6.65 -4.98
CA GLY A 31 -10.94 -6.56 -6.43
C GLY A 31 -10.41 -7.86 -7.03
N ALA A 32 -9.49 -8.55 -6.35
CA ALA A 32 -8.94 -9.84 -6.77
C ALA A 32 -10.01 -10.95 -6.73
N PHE A 33 -10.80 -11.01 -5.65
CA PHE A 33 -11.94 -11.94 -5.57
C PHE A 33 -12.99 -11.65 -6.64
N PHE A 34 -13.30 -10.38 -6.88
CA PHE A 34 -14.24 -9.97 -7.93
C PHE A 34 -13.78 -10.43 -9.31
N VAL A 35 -12.49 -10.22 -9.66
CA VAL A 35 -11.95 -10.68 -10.95
C VAL A 35 -11.97 -12.21 -11.05
N GLY A 36 -11.58 -12.93 -9.99
CA GLY A 36 -11.58 -14.40 -9.99
C GLY A 36 -12.97 -14.98 -10.23
N ILE A 37 -13.98 -14.46 -9.53
CA ILE A 37 -15.38 -14.90 -9.66
C ILE A 37 -15.95 -14.49 -11.02
N ALA A 38 -15.75 -13.23 -11.45
CA ALA A 38 -16.27 -12.73 -12.72
C ALA A 38 -15.60 -13.36 -13.95
N SER A 39 -14.40 -13.94 -13.78
CA SER A 39 -13.71 -14.70 -14.83
C SER A 39 -14.16 -16.17 -14.92
N GLY A 40 -15.06 -16.61 -14.03
CA GLY A 40 -15.61 -17.97 -14.02
C GLY A 40 -14.73 -19.04 -13.36
N MET A 41 -13.75 -18.64 -12.53
CA MET A 41 -12.94 -19.62 -11.80
C MET A 41 -13.74 -20.29 -10.67
N PRO A 42 -13.47 -21.57 -10.36
CA PRO A 42 -13.97 -22.21 -9.16
C PRO A 42 -13.56 -21.43 -7.91
N LEU A 43 -14.49 -21.26 -6.96
CA LEU A 43 -14.27 -20.41 -5.79
C LEU A 43 -13.06 -20.86 -4.95
N LEU A 44 -12.82 -22.18 -4.83
CA LEU A 44 -11.63 -22.72 -4.17
C LEU A 44 -10.33 -22.26 -4.86
N ALA A 45 -10.30 -22.34 -6.20
CA ALA A 45 -9.12 -21.94 -6.97
C ALA A 45 -8.86 -20.43 -6.86
N VAL A 46 -9.90 -19.60 -6.76
CA VAL A 46 -9.73 -18.15 -6.52
C VAL A 46 -9.07 -17.91 -5.17
N VAL A 47 -9.53 -18.58 -4.11
CA VAL A 47 -8.95 -18.45 -2.76
C VAL A 47 -7.49 -18.89 -2.75
N GLU A 48 -7.19 -20.03 -3.39
CA GLU A 48 -5.82 -20.55 -3.50
C GLU A 48 -4.90 -19.58 -4.25
N ASN A 49 -5.30 -19.10 -5.42
CA ASN A 49 -4.50 -18.14 -6.20
C ASN A 49 -4.28 -16.81 -5.46
N VAL A 50 -5.29 -16.30 -4.74
CA VAL A 50 -5.15 -15.08 -3.94
C VAL A 50 -4.18 -15.31 -2.78
N ASN A 51 -4.28 -16.44 -2.09
CA ASN A 51 -3.36 -16.79 -1.00
C ASN A 51 -1.93 -17.01 -1.49
N ASP A 52 -1.73 -17.67 -2.63
CA ASP A 52 -0.42 -17.90 -3.20
C ASP A 52 0.23 -16.60 -3.68
N GLY A 53 -0.56 -15.73 -4.34
CA GLY A 53 -0.10 -14.40 -4.75
C GLY A 53 0.31 -13.55 -3.53
N PHE A 54 -0.55 -13.47 -2.52
CA PHE A 54 -0.26 -12.73 -1.29
C PHE A 54 0.90 -13.33 -0.50
N GLY A 55 0.94 -14.67 -0.36
CA GLY A 55 1.98 -15.40 0.35
C GLY A 55 3.35 -15.26 -0.32
N GLY A 56 3.40 -15.30 -1.66
CA GLY A 56 4.61 -15.03 -2.43
C GLY A 56 5.16 -13.62 -2.20
N LEU A 57 4.29 -12.61 -2.19
CA LEU A 57 4.67 -11.24 -1.84
C LEU A 57 5.18 -11.15 -0.40
N MET A 58 4.46 -11.71 0.57
CA MET A 58 4.88 -11.72 1.98
C MET A 58 6.19 -12.46 2.21
N LYS A 59 6.46 -13.53 1.46
CA LYS A 59 7.76 -14.21 1.50
C LYS A 59 8.90 -13.31 0.97
N GLY A 60 8.64 -12.50 -0.05
CA GLY A 60 9.64 -11.62 -0.67
C GLY A 60 9.93 -10.35 0.14
N ILE A 61 8.90 -9.69 0.67
CA ILE A 61 9.03 -8.36 1.30
C ILE A 61 8.56 -8.30 2.76
N GLY A 62 7.96 -9.36 3.31
CA GLY A 62 7.34 -9.34 4.64
C GLY A 62 8.33 -9.05 5.76
N ILE A 63 9.48 -9.74 5.79
CA ILE A 63 10.54 -9.49 6.78
C ILE A 63 11.06 -8.05 6.66
N VAL A 64 11.23 -7.55 5.42
CA VAL A 64 11.70 -6.18 5.17
C VAL A 64 10.71 -5.14 5.69
N ILE A 65 9.40 -5.34 5.48
CA ILE A 65 8.35 -4.46 6.01
C ILE A 65 8.34 -4.49 7.54
N VAL A 66 8.42 -5.67 8.16
CA VAL A 66 8.41 -5.79 9.63
C VAL A 66 9.67 -5.13 10.24
N ALA A 67 10.85 -5.40 9.69
CA ALA A 67 12.07 -4.76 10.16
C ALA A 67 12.04 -3.24 9.95
N GLY A 68 11.57 -2.78 8.79
CA GLY A 68 11.43 -1.37 8.46
C GLY A 68 10.46 -0.64 9.40
N THR A 69 9.33 -1.27 9.74
CA THR A 69 8.37 -0.70 10.70
C THR A 69 8.93 -0.67 12.13
N ILE A 70 9.66 -1.69 12.57
CA ILE A 70 10.36 -1.68 13.88
C ILE A 70 11.36 -0.52 13.94
N ILE A 71 12.22 -0.39 12.93
CA ILE A 71 13.21 0.69 12.85
C ILE A 71 12.50 2.05 12.80
N GLY A 72 11.44 2.19 11.99
CA GLY A 72 10.64 3.40 11.88
C GLY A 72 10.05 3.83 13.23
N VAL A 73 9.46 2.90 13.98
CA VAL A 73 8.91 3.17 15.32
C VAL A 73 10.01 3.58 16.31
N ILE A 74 11.19 2.97 16.24
CA ILE A 74 12.33 3.38 17.09
C ILE A 74 12.79 4.79 16.73
N LEU A 75 12.87 5.13 15.44
CA LEU A 75 13.24 6.48 14.97
C LEU A 75 12.21 7.53 15.38
N GLU A 76 10.92 7.19 15.34
CA GLU A 76 9.83 8.06 15.79
C GLU A 76 9.91 8.29 17.31
N LYS A 77 10.04 7.21 18.09
CA LYS A 77 10.09 7.29 19.57
C LYS A 77 11.37 7.91 20.12
N SER A 78 12.51 7.78 19.42
CA SER A 78 13.77 8.42 19.79
C SER A 78 13.84 9.91 19.44
N GLY A 79 12.86 10.42 18.67
CA GLY A 79 12.90 11.79 18.16
C GLY A 79 13.93 12.01 17.04
N ALA A 80 14.63 10.95 16.61
CA ALA A 80 15.59 11.01 15.51
C ALA A 80 14.90 11.44 14.21
N ALA A 81 13.68 10.94 13.95
CA ALA A 81 12.86 11.37 12.80
C ALA A 81 12.58 12.88 12.82
N TYR A 82 12.23 13.43 13.99
CA TYR A 82 11.98 14.85 14.14
C TYR A 82 13.24 15.70 13.93
N ARG A 83 14.39 15.24 14.46
CA ARG A 83 15.68 15.92 14.24
C ARG A 83 16.13 15.88 12.78
N MET A 84 15.90 14.78 12.07
CA MET A 84 16.16 14.71 10.63
C MET A 84 15.30 15.74 9.86
N ALA A 85 14.01 15.86 10.18
CA ALA A 85 13.13 16.85 9.56
C ALA A 85 13.60 18.30 9.84
N GLU A 86 14.03 18.60 11.06
CA GLU A 86 14.52 19.94 11.43
C GLU A 86 15.82 20.31 10.69
N VAL A 87 16.76 19.37 10.54
CA VAL A 87 18.00 19.60 9.78
C VAL A 87 17.70 19.92 8.31
N VAL A 88 16.76 19.20 7.70
CA VAL A 88 16.35 19.45 6.31
C VAL A 88 15.66 20.82 6.19
N LEU A 89 14.80 21.19 7.13
CA LEU A 89 14.17 22.51 7.18
C LEU A 89 15.20 23.65 7.33
N ARG A 90 16.28 23.44 8.10
CA ARG A 90 17.36 24.43 8.22
C ARG A 90 18.14 24.62 6.93
N LEU A 91 18.31 23.57 6.12
CA LEU A 91 19.02 23.63 4.85
C LEU A 91 18.20 24.29 3.74
N ILE A 92 16.90 23.97 3.64
CA ILE A 92 16.00 24.49 2.59
C ILE A 92 15.39 25.85 2.98
N GLY A 93 15.30 26.11 4.29
CA GLY A 93 14.69 27.31 4.88
C GLY A 93 13.23 27.10 5.28
N GLU A 94 12.87 27.61 6.46
CA GLU A 94 11.53 27.48 7.07
C GLU A 94 10.38 28.04 6.21
N LYS A 95 10.70 28.86 5.19
CA LYS A 95 9.72 29.46 4.28
C LYS A 95 9.17 28.48 3.23
N ARG A 96 9.71 27.26 3.10
CA ARG A 96 9.27 26.27 2.11
C ARG A 96 9.11 24.85 2.70
N PRO A 97 8.22 24.66 3.69
CA PRO A 97 8.04 23.37 4.35
C PRO A 97 7.56 22.27 3.41
N GLN A 98 6.81 22.59 2.35
CA GLN A 98 6.36 21.62 1.34
C GLN A 98 7.54 21.02 0.58
N LEU A 99 8.54 21.83 0.18
CA LEU A 99 9.74 21.32 -0.49
C LEU A 99 10.59 20.46 0.46
N ALA A 100 10.65 20.81 1.74
CA ALA A 100 11.35 20.02 2.73
C ALA A 100 10.70 18.65 2.93
N MET A 101 9.38 18.58 3.05
CA MET A 101 8.65 17.31 3.14
C MET A 101 8.86 16.43 1.91
N SER A 102 8.80 16.98 0.69
CA SER A 102 9.06 16.21 -0.54
C SER A 102 10.49 15.68 -0.68
N ILE A 103 11.48 16.29 -0.02
CA ILE A 103 12.88 15.83 -0.03
C ILE A 103 13.14 14.76 1.03
N ILE A 104 12.44 14.83 2.17
CA ILE A 104 12.50 13.81 3.23
C ILE A 104 11.82 12.52 2.77
N GLY A 105 10.73 12.64 2.01
CA GLY A 105 9.86 11.54 1.57
C GLY A 105 8.43 11.76 2.00
#